data_AF-A0AAV8GHR6-F1
#
_entry.id   AF-A0AAV8GHR6-F1
#
_cell.length_a   1.000
_cell.length_b   1.000
_cell.length_c   1.000
_cell.angle_alpha   90.00
_cell.angle_beta   90.00
_cell.angle_gamma   90.00
#
_symmetry.space_group_name_H-M   'P 1'
#
loop_
_entity.id
_entity.type
_entity.pdbx_description
1 polymer ?
#
loop_
_entity_poly.entity_id
_entity_poly.type
_entity_poly.pdbx_seq_one_letter_code
_entity_poly.pdbx_strand_id
1 'polypeptide(L)'
;MADSSNGKKVIEIDVSSDTVCPWCFVGKTNLDKAIEQSKDSFDFKVRWHPYFLNPSAPKEGVKKSDFFGQRFGAAQFDQMQSRMSQIFKGLGYDYDTAGLTGNSLDCHRLLTYAAKQGYEKQHALAGELFIN
;
A
#
# COMPACT_ATOMS: atom_id res chain seq x y z
N MET A 1 -33.97 -1.03 33.06
CA MET A 1 -32.78 -1.81 32.66
C MET A 1 -32.21 -1.10 31.45
N ALA A 2 -31.13 -0.35 31.63
CA ALA A 2 -30.52 0.42 30.55
C ALA A 2 -29.75 -0.55 29.66
N ASP A 3 -30.08 -0.57 28.37
CA ASP A 3 -29.38 -1.33 27.35
C ASP A 3 -28.02 -0.68 27.10
N SER A 4 -26.98 -1.21 27.74
CA SER A 4 -25.59 -0.83 27.48
C SER A 4 -25.14 -1.47 26.17
N SER A 5 -25.48 -0.84 25.04
CA SER A 5 -24.90 -1.18 23.74
C SER A 5 -23.44 -0.69 23.67
N ASN A 6 -22.57 -1.40 24.39
CA ASN A 6 -21.16 -1.07 24.55
C ASN A 6 -20.30 -1.56 23.35
N GLY A 7 -20.70 -1.19 22.12
CA GLY A 7 -19.95 -1.48 20.89
C GLY A 7 -19.15 -0.26 20.44
N LYS A 8 -17.89 -0.44 20.03
CA LYS A 8 -17.10 0.66 19.46
C LYS A 8 -17.75 1.13 18.15
N LYS A 9 -17.60 2.42 17.84
CA LYS A 9 -18.05 2.93 16.54
C LYS A 9 -17.18 2.35 15.44
N VAL A 10 -17.82 1.78 14.40
CA VAL A 10 -17.13 1.28 13.22
C VAL A 10 -16.80 2.43 12.27
N ILE A 11 -15.54 2.52 11.85
CA ILE A 11 -15.05 3.44 10.82
C ILE A 11 -14.77 2.64 9.55
N GLU A 12 -15.50 2.93 8.48
CA GLU A 12 -15.21 2.39 7.15
C GLU A 12 -14.15 3.24 6.46
N ILE A 13 -13.13 2.61 5.90
CA ILE A 13 -12.02 3.27 5.20
C ILE A 13 -11.88 2.63 3.83
N ASP A 14 -12.06 3.41 2.78
CA ASP A 14 -11.84 3.00 1.40
C ASP A 14 -10.48 3.52 0.91
N VAL A 15 -9.58 2.62 0.53
CA VAL A 15 -8.21 2.93 0.12
C VAL A 15 -8.03 2.59 -1.35
N SER A 16 -7.84 3.59 -2.20
CA SER A 16 -7.41 3.39 -3.59
C SER A 16 -5.90 3.27 -3.64
N SER A 17 -5.39 2.16 -4.16
CA SER A 17 -3.96 1.85 -4.09
C SER A 17 -3.49 1.02 -5.28
N ASP A 18 -2.23 1.22 -5.65
CA ASP A 18 -1.46 0.35 -6.54
C ASP A 18 -0.32 -0.32 -5.74
N THR A 19 -0.13 -1.63 -5.91
CA THR A 19 0.89 -2.40 -5.17
C THR A 19 2.32 -2.02 -5.56
N VAL A 20 2.53 -1.46 -6.75
CA VAL A 20 3.86 -0.99 -7.18
C VAL A 20 4.18 0.43 -6.69
N CYS A 21 3.23 1.10 -6.03
CA CYS A 21 3.38 2.47 -5.56
C CYS A 21 4.07 2.52 -4.19
N PRO A 22 5.28 3.09 -4.06
CA PRO A 22 5.96 3.13 -2.77
C PRO A 22 5.28 4.07 -1.77
N TRP A 23 4.54 5.08 -2.23
CA TRP A 23 3.74 5.93 -1.35
C TRP A 23 2.49 5.24 -0.82
N CYS A 24 1.92 4.27 -1.55
CA CYS A 24 0.83 3.45 -1.02
C CYS A 24 1.30 2.60 0.16
N PHE A 25 2.52 2.07 0.11
CA PHE A 25 3.12 1.36 1.25
C PHE A 25 3.33 2.27 2.47
N VAL A 26 3.85 3.49 2.25
CA VAL A 26 3.97 4.50 3.32
C VAL A 26 2.60 4.80 3.92
N GLY A 27 1.58 5.00 3.08
CA GLY A 27 0.20 5.21 3.50
C GLY A 27 -0.36 4.06 4.32
N LYS A 28 -0.14 2.81 3.88
CA LYS A 28 -0.54 1.60 4.59
C LYS A 28 0.10 1.52 5.98
N THR A 29 1.42 1.72 6.05
CA THR A 29 2.16 1.68 7.32
C THR A 29 1.67 2.74 8.29
N ASN A 30 1.38 3.95 7.81
CA ASN A 30 0.83 5.01 8.65
C ASN A 30 -0.63 4.74 9.06
N LEU A 31 -1.43 4.15 8.18
CA LEU A 31 -2.80 3.72 8.49
C LEU A 31 -2.79 2.67 9.60
N ASP A 32 -1.91 1.67 9.53
CA ASP A 32 -1.78 0.64 10.57
C ASP A 32 -1.45 1.26 11.93
N LYS A 33 -0.50 2.21 11.96
CA LYS A 33 -0.15 2.96 13.18
C LYS A 33 -1.34 3.72 13.75
N ALA A 34 -2.12 4.39 12.89
CA ALA A 34 -3.29 5.15 13.32
C ALA A 34 -4.41 4.25 13.85
N ILE A 35 -4.64 3.10 13.20
CA ILE A 35 -5.60 2.07 13.64
C ILE A 35 -5.18 1.54 15.01
N GLU A 36 -3.92 1.14 15.18
CA GLU A 36 -3.39 0.63 16.45
C GLU A 36 -3.52 1.65 17.59
N GLN A 37 -3.22 2.93 17.33
CA GLN A 37 -3.35 4.01 18.32
C GLN A 37 -4.80 4.31 18.71
N SER A 38 -5.77 3.96 17.86
CA SER A 38 -7.18 4.32 18.03
C SER A 38 -8.08 3.12 18.33
N LYS A 39 -7.52 1.91 18.42
CA LYS A 39 -8.27 0.65 18.50
C LYS A 39 -9.15 0.54 19.74
N ASP A 40 -8.85 1.25 20.83
CA ASP A 40 -9.66 1.22 22.05
C ASP A 40 -10.97 2.01 21.91
N SER A 41 -11.03 2.93 20.95
CA SER A 41 -12.18 3.82 20.74
C SER A 41 -13.03 3.43 19.53
N PHE A 42 -12.42 2.79 18.52
CA PHE A 42 -13.05 2.50 17.23
C PHE A 42 -12.75 1.09 16.76
N ASP A 43 -13.70 0.52 16.03
CA ASP A 43 -13.46 -0.62 15.16
C ASP A 43 -13.26 -0.12 13.74
N PHE A 44 -12.48 -0.85 12.94
CA PHE A 44 -12.13 -0.43 11.57
C PHE A 44 -12.52 -1.48 10.56
N LYS A 45 -12.99 -1.01 9.40
CA LYS A 45 -13.26 -1.85 8.24
C LYS A 45 -12.58 -1.22 7.03
N VAL A 46 -11.42 -1.76 6.67
CA VAL A 46 -10.59 -1.21 5.59
C VAL A 46 -10.85 -1.99 4.31
N ARG A 47 -11.25 -1.31 3.25
CA ARG A 47 -11.45 -1.87 1.90
C ARG A 47 -10.40 -1.32 0.95
N TRP A 48 -9.69 -2.23 0.28
CA TRP A 48 -8.70 -1.84 -0.72
C TRP A 48 -9.31 -1.91 -2.12
N HIS A 49 -9.24 -0.80 -2.84
CA HIS A 49 -9.70 -0.64 -4.22
C HIS A 49 -8.52 -0.56 -5.17
N PRO A 50 -8.60 -1.24 -6.33
CA PRO A 50 -7.53 -1.22 -7.30
C PRO A 50 -7.38 0.16 -7.93
N TYR A 51 -6.14 0.61 -8.05
CA TYR A 51 -5.75 1.75 -8.86
C TYR A 51 -4.53 1.36 -9.69
N PHE A 52 -4.53 1.69 -10.97
CA PHE A 52 -3.43 1.39 -11.87
C PHE A 52 -2.64 2.66 -12.18
N LEU A 53 -1.41 2.75 -11.68
CA LEU A 53 -0.47 3.83 -12.05
C LEU A 53 -0.06 3.74 -13.52
N ASN A 54 0.03 2.53 -14.06
CA ASN A 54 0.30 2.28 -15.47
C ASN A 54 -0.44 1.02 -15.95
N PRO A 55 -1.67 1.17 -16.48
CA PRO A 55 -2.45 0.04 -17.02
C PRO A 55 -1.76 -0.69 -18.19
N SER A 56 -0.89 0.02 -18.92
CA SER A 56 -0.19 -0.48 -20.11
C SER A 56 1.19 -1.07 -19.80
N ALA A 57 1.57 -1.19 -18.53
CA ALA A 57 2.85 -1.76 -18.15
C ALA A 57 2.98 -3.22 -18.61
N PRO A 58 4.17 -3.67 -19.05
CA PRO A 58 4.42 -5.05 -19.45
C PRO A 58 4.28 -6.00 -18.27
N LYS A 59 3.90 -7.26 -18.55
CA LYS A 59 3.69 -8.29 -17.51
C LYS A 59 5.01 -8.82 -16.96
N GLU A 60 6.01 -8.92 -17.82
CA GLU A 60 7.39 -9.29 -17.50
C GLU A 60 8.09 -8.26 -16.60
N GLY A 61 7.54 -7.04 -16.50
CA GLY A 61 8.12 -5.95 -15.74
C GLY A 61 9.34 -5.33 -16.41
N VAL A 62 9.78 -4.19 -15.85
CA VAL A 62 10.98 -3.45 -16.24
C VAL A 62 11.74 -3.05 -14.99
N LYS A 63 13.04 -2.77 -15.12
CA LYS A 63 13.84 -2.30 -13.97
C LYS A 63 13.29 -0.98 -13.45
N LYS A 64 13.08 -0.88 -12.12
CA LYS A 64 12.59 0.34 -11.46
C LYS A 64 13.51 1.53 -11.76
N SER A 65 14.83 1.34 -11.68
CA SER A 65 15.83 2.38 -11.99
C SER A 65 15.63 2.97 -13.39
N ASP A 66 15.44 2.10 -14.38
CA ASP A 66 15.34 2.52 -15.79
C ASP A 66 14.00 3.21 -16.03
N PHE A 67 12.92 2.67 -15.47
CA PHE A 67 11.59 3.28 -15.53
C PHE A 67 11.58 4.68 -14.92
N PHE A 68 12.11 4.84 -13.71
CA PHE A 68 12.15 6.13 -13.03
C PHE A 68 13.13 7.11 -13.69
N GLY A 69 14.30 6.63 -14.13
CA GLY A 69 15.26 7.44 -14.87
C GLY A 69 14.69 7.97 -16.18
N GLN A 70 13.95 7.15 -16.94
CA GLN A 70 13.25 7.59 -18.16
C GLN A 70 12.10 8.56 -17.87
N ARG A 71 11.34 8.31 -16.79
CA ARG A 71 10.15 9.12 -16.45
C ARG A 71 10.48 10.49 -15.87
N PHE A 72 11.52 10.58 -15.04
CA PHE A 72 11.82 11.77 -14.24
C PHE A 72 13.16 12.43 -14.61
N GLY A 73 14.05 11.70 -15.30
CA GLY A 73 15.43 12.12 -15.53
C GLY A 73 16.33 11.86 -14.32
N ALA A 74 17.64 11.75 -14.56
CA ALA A 74 18.61 11.29 -13.55
C ALA A 74 18.65 12.17 -12.29
N ALA A 75 18.72 13.49 -12.44
CA ALA A 75 18.82 14.40 -11.30
C ALA A 75 17.58 14.36 -10.39
N GLN A 76 16.37 14.28 -10.97
CA GLN A 76 15.13 14.16 -10.20
C GLN A 76 15.00 12.78 -9.56
N PHE A 77 15.45 11.73 -10.25
CA PHE A 77 15.47 10.38 -9.72
C PHE A 77 16.35 10.29 -8.46
N ASP A 78 17.58 10.82 -8.48
CA ASP A 78 18.48 10.79 -7.32
C ASP A 78 17.88 11.51 -6.10
N GLN A 79 17.26 12.67 -6.32
CA GLN A 79 16.56 13.39 -5.25
C GLN A 79 15.38 12.59 -4.68
N MET A 80 14.60 11.95 -5.56
CA MET A 80 13.49 11.09 -5.16
C MET A 80 13.99 9.90 -4.34
N GLN A 81 15.06 9.22 -4.79
CA GLN A 81 15.69 8.11 -4.08
C GLN A 81 16.12 8.50 -2.67
N SER A 82 16.82 9.63 -2.54
CA SER A 82 17.28 10.14 -1.24
C SER A 82 16.12 10.40 -0.29
N ARG A 83 15.08 11.11 -0.76
CA ARG A 83 13.89 11.41 0.03
C ARG A 83 13.15 10.14 0.46
N MET A 84 12.92 9.21 -0.47
CA MET A 84 12.21 7.97 -0.19
C MET A 84 12.98 7.09 0.80
N SER A 85 14.31 7.03 0.67
CA SER A 85 15.17 6.31 1.60
C SER A 85 15.07 6.85 3.03
N GLN A 86 15.03 8.18 3.20
CA GLN A 86 14.84 8.79 4.52
C GLN A 86 13.48 8.46 5.12
N ILE A 87 12.41 8.52 4.31
CA ILE A 87 11.04 8.21 4.75
C ILE A 87 10.93 6.75 5.17
N PHE A 88 11.41 5.82 4.33
CA PHE A 88 11.34 4.38 4.62
C PHE A 88 12.16 4.03 5.87
N LYS A 89 13.35 4.63 6.05
CA LYS A 89 14.13 4.46 7.28
C LYS A 89 13.36 4.91 8.52
N GLY A 90 12.65 6.03 8.44
CA GLY A 90 11.76 6.49 9.53
C GLY A 90 10.60 5.55 9.83
N LEU A 91 10.28 4.63 8.90
CA LEU A 91 9.29 3.57 9.08
C LEU A 91 9.90 2.21 9.44
N GLY A 92 11.24 2.10 9.50
CA GLY A 92 11.94 0.84 9.78
C GLY A 92 12.18 -0.05 8.56
N TYR A 93 12.11 0.50 7.35
CA TYR A 93 12.32 -0.22 6.09
C TYR A 93 13.46 0.40 5.29
N ASP A 94 14.09 -0.40 4.42
CA ASP A 94 14.99 0.10 3.39
C ASP A 94 14.21 0.30 2.09
N TYR A 95 14.50 1.40 1.38
CA TYR A 95 13.91 1.68 0.08
C TYR A 95 14.83 1.20 -1.02
N ASP A 96 14.38 0.22 -1.81
CA ASP A 96 15.15 -0.38 -2.91
C ASP A 96 14.47 -0.24 -4.28
N THR A 97 15.28 0.08 -5.29
CA THR A 97 14.89 0.16 -6.70
C THR A 97 15.69 -0.77 -7.60
N ALA A 98 16.42 -1.74 -7.06
CA ALA A 98 17.11 -2.76 -7.84
C ALA A 98 16.14 -3.75 -8.51
N GLY A 99 14.93 -3.90 -7.94
CA GLY A 99 13.89 -4.79 -8.45
C GLY A 99 13.12 -4.29 -9.69
N LEU A 100 12.09 -5.04 -10.05
CA LEU A 100 11.22 -4.75 -11.19
C LEU A 100 9.96 -3.98 -10.79
N THR A 101 9.43 -3.18 -11.72
CA THR A 101 8.08 -2.61 -11.66
C THR A 101 7.34 -2.95 -12.95
N GLY A 102 6.03 -3.09 -12.90
CA GLY A 102 5.27 -3.60 -14.04
C GLY A 102 3.77 -3.57 -13.82
N ASN A 103 3.09 -4.45 -14.55
CA ASN A 103 1.64 -4.59 -14.46
C ASN A 103 1.21 -5.12 -13.08
N SER A 104 0.29 -4.44 -12.41
CA SER A 104 -0.24 -4.83 -11.09
C SER A 104 -1.60 -5.55 -11.13
N LEU A 105 -2.09 -5.94 -12.32
CA LEU A 105 -3.42 -6.54 -12.48
C LEU A 105 -3.59 -7.80 -11.64
N ASP A 106 -2.61 -8.70 -11.66
CA ASP A 106 -2.74 -9.96 -10.92
C ASP A 106 -2.65 -9.75 -9.40
N CYS A 107 -1.88 -8.75 -8.94
CA CYS A 107 -1.91 -8.30 -7.55
C CYS A 107 -3.31 -7.80 -7.15
N HIS A 108 -3.93 -6.96 -7.99
CA HIS A 108 -5.29 -6.48 -7.76
C HIS A 108 -6.35 -7.58 -7.78
N ARG A 109 -6.20 -8.57 -8.67
CA ARG A 109 -7.07 -9.75 -8.69
C ARG A 109 -6.93 -10.56 -7.41
N LEU A 110 -5.71 -10.73 -6.89
CA LEU A 110 -5.46 -11.43 -5.64
C LEU A 110 -6.05 -10.69 -4.45
N LEU A 111 -5.90 -9.36 -4.37
CA LEU A 111 -6.54 -8.52 -3.36
C LEU A 111 -8.07 -8.62 -3.42
N THR A 112 -8.64 -8.60 -4.62
CA THR A 112 -10.08 -8.74 -4.83
C THR A 112 -10.57 -10.12 -4.41
N TYR A 113 -9.77 -11.17 -4.66
CA TYR A 113 -10.05 -12.52 -4.18
C TYR A 113 -9.98 -12.62 -2.64
N ALA A 114 -8.97 -12.02 -2.02
CA ALA A 114 -8.81 -12.00 -0.57
C ALA A 114 -9.97 -11.27 0.14
N ALA A 115 -10.51 -10.21 -0.47
CA ALA A 115 -11.69 -9.51 0.04
C ALA A 115 -12.92 -10.42 0.21
N LYS A 116 -13.09 -11.42 -0.68
CA LYS A 116 -14.16 -12.43 -0.55
C LYS A 116 -14.01 -13.33 0.67
N GLN A 117 -12.80 -13.38 1.23
CA GLN A 117 -12.46 -14.16 2.43
C GLN A 117 -12.45 -13.31 3.70
N GLY A 118 -12.74 -12.01 3.59
CA GLY A 118 -12.76 -11.02 4.68
C GLY A 118 -11.79 -9.86 4.44
N TYR A 119 -12.20 -8.65 4.83
CA TYR A 119 -11.40 -7.44 4.63
C TYR A 119 -10.10 -7.43 5.45
N GLU A 120 -10.06 -8.10 6.60
CA GLU A 120 -8.81 -8.28 7.35
C GLU A 120 -7.77 -9.10 6.56
N LYS A 121 -8.20 -10.13 5.84
CA LYS A 121 -7.31 -10.91 4.97
C LYS A 121 -6.86 -10.10 3.77
N GLN A 122 -7.75 -9.28 3.20
CA GLN A 122 -7.37 -8.32 2.14
C GLN A 122 -6.32 -7.33 2.66
N HIS A 123 -6.52 -6.77 3.85
CA HIS A 123 -5.63 -5.79 4.45
C HIS A 123 -4.26 -6.39 4.82
N ALA A 124 -4.22 -7.61 5.35
CA ALA A 124 -2.97 -8.34 5.58
C ALA A 124 -2.23 -8.61 4.26
N LEU A 125 -2.93 -9.13 3.24
CA LEU A 125 -2.35 -9.38 1.92
C LEU A 125 -1.81 -8.11 1.26
N ALA A 126 -2.48 -6.97 1.41
CA ALA A 126 -1.97 -5.70 0.90
C ALA A 126 -0.58 -5.38 1.45
N GLY A 127 -0.33 -5.65 2.74
CA GLY A 127 0.99 -5.52 3.35
C GLY A 127 2.05 -6.40 2.69
N GLU A 128 1.73 -7.69 2.51
CA GLU A 128 2.65 -8.65 1.89
C GLU A 128 2.99 -8.31 0.44
N LEU A 129 2.02 -7.83 -0.33
CA LEU A 129 2.22 -7.46 -1.74
C LEU A 129 3.07 -6.19 -1.94
N PHE A 130 3.29 -5.39 -0.90
CA PHE A 130 4.19 -4.23 -0.98
C PHE A 130 5.66 -4.57 -0.70
N ILE A 131 5.93 -5.66 0.01
CA ILE A 131 7.26 -6.02 0.51
C ILE A 131 7.97 -7.02 -0.42
N ASN A 132 7.19 -7.81 -1.19
CA ASN A 132 7.70 -8.77 -2.18
C ASN A 132 7.86 -8.14 -3.57
#